data_AF-A0ABD5BDQ8-F1
#
_entry.id   AF-A0ABD5BDQ8-F1
#
_cell.length_a   1.000
_cell.length_b   1.000
_cell.length_c   1.000
_cell.angle_alpha   90.00
_cell.angle_beta   90.00
_cell.angle_gamma   90.00
#
_symmetry.space_group_name_H-M   'P 1'
#
loop_
_entity.id
_entity.type
_entity.pdbx_description
1 polymer ?
#
loop_
_entity_poly.entity_id
_entity_poly.type
_entity_poly.pdbx_seq_one_letter_code
_entity_poly.pdbx_strand_id
1 'polypeptide(L)' 'MKISINDSLGFNLFSSFGADVINRSALCRIMGFDDNRFHRYEKKNGFERALKHFIAEARKAKAE' A
#
# COMPACT_ATOMS: atom_id res chain seq x y z
N MET A 1 -14.59 16.26 0.02
CA MET A 1 -14.97 17.05 1.22
C MET A 1 -13.87 16.84 2.27
N LYS A 2 -13.28 17.90 2.82
CA LYS A 2 -12.18 17.79 3.81
C LYS A 2 -12.79 17.81 5.22
N ILE A 3 -12.71 16.69 5.94
CA ILE A 3 -13.09 16.63 7.36
C ILE A 3 -11.82 16.35 8.16
N SER A 4 -11.49 17.28 9.06
CA SER A 4 -10.46 17.13 10.09
C SER A 4 -11.13 17.29 11.44
N ILE A 5 -10.99 16.28 12.30
CA ILE A 5 -11.44 16.31 13.69
C ILE A 5 -10.18 16.40 14.55
N ASN A 6 -10.05 17.50 15.30
CA ASN A 6 -8.96 17.70 16.24
C ASN A 6 -9.49 17.53 17.68
N ASP A 7 -8.62 17.17 18.61
CA ASP A 7 -8.92 17.26 20.03
C ASP A 7 -8.87 18.72 20.52
N SER A 8 -9.22 18.94 21.80
CA SER A 8 -9.19 20.27 22.44
C SER A 8 -7.79 20.88 22.55
N LEU A 9 -6.73 20.10 22.30
CA LEU A 9 -5.32 20.51 22.34
C LEU A 9 -4.75 20.73 20.93
N GLY A 10 -5.56 20.55 19.88
CA GLY A 10 -5.18 20.76 18.49
C GLY A 10 -4.51 19.57 17.81
N PHE A 11 -4.46 18.39 18.44
CA PHE A 11 -3.95 17.17 17.82
C PHE A 11 -5.00 16.59 16.86
N ASN A 12 -4.57 16.20 15.67
CA ASN A 12 -5.45 15.67 14.63
C ASN A 12 -5.84 14.22 14.97
N LEU A 13 -7.08 14.03 15.45
CA LEU A 13 -7.63 12.74 15.83
C LEU A 13 -8.11 11.94 14.61
N PHE A 14 -8.62 12.63 13.60
CA PHE A 14 -9.11 11.99 12.38
C PHE A 14 -9.05 12.95 11.20
N SER A 15 -8.44 12.49 10.11
CA SER A 15 -8.32 13.26 8.89
C SER A 15 -8.74 12.41 7.71
N SER A 16 -9.87 12.74 7.10
CA SER A 16 -10.28 12.13 5.82
C SER A 16 -9.75 12.99 4.68
N PHE A 17 -8.57 12.64 4.16
CA PHE A 17 -7.97 13.27 2.98
C PHE A 17 -7.82 12.27 1.84
N GLY A 18 -8.69 12.40 0.82
CA GLY A 18 -8.43 11.93 -0.54
C GLY A 18 -8.79 10.48 -0.85
N ALA A 19 -8.87 10.17 -2.16
CA ALA A 19 -9.05 8.81 -2.69
C ALA A 19 -8.12 7.84 -1.99
N ASP A 20 -8.53 6.60 -1.73
CA ASP A 20 -7.75 5.59 -1.01
C ASP A 20 -6.32 5.47 -1.57
N VAL A 21 -5.39 6.28 -1.05
CA VAL A 21 -4.01 6.33 -1.53
C VAL A 21 -3.30 5.20 -0.82
N ILE A 22 -3.12 4.10 -1.54
CA ILE A 22 -2.33 2.99 -1.02
C ILE A 22 -0.88 3.47 -0.92
N ASN A 23 -0.36 3.48 0.30
CA ASN A 23 1.06 3.70 0.55
C ASN A 23 1.83 2.45 0.09
N ARG A 24 2.35 2.49 -1.15
CA ARG A 24 3.04 1.39 -1.82
C ARG A 24 4.27 0.93 -1.05
N SER A 25 5.06 1.84 -0.50
CA SER A 25 6.25 1.49 0.27
C SER A 25 5.88 0.81 1.59
N ALA A 26 4.83 1.26 2.28
CA ALA A 26 4.32 0.57 3.48
C ALA A 26 3.76 -0.82 3.14
N LEU A 27 3.01 -0.94 2.03
CA LEU A 27 2.50 -2.21 1.53
C LEU A 27 3.65 -3.19 1.24
N CYS A 28 4.65 -2.79 0.47
CA CYS A 28 5.79 -3.64 0.14
C CYS A 28 6.54 -4.09 1.39
N ARG A 29 6.74 -3.18 2.37
CA ARG A 29 7.38 -3.51 3.65
C ARG A 29 6.60 -4.54 4.46
N ILE A 30 5.27 -4.39 4.58
CA ILE A 30 4.42 -5.32 5.34
C ILE A 30 4.38 -6.69 4.66
N MET A 31 4.29 -6.71 3.34
CA MET A 31 4.15 -7.93 2.56
C MET A 31 5.49 -8.63 2.28
N GLY A 32 6.62 -7.98 2.58
CA GLY A 32 7.96 -8.48 2.26
C GLY A 32 8.28 -8.45 0.77
N PHE A 33 7.64 -7.55 0.01
CA PHE A 33 7.92 -7.37 -1.42
C PHE A 33 9.13 -6.47 -1.63
N ASP A 34 9.90 -6.74 -2.68
CA ASP A 34 10.89 -5.79 -3.16
C ASP A 34 10.19 -4.56 -3.78
N ASP A 35 10.38 -3.40 -3.16
CA ASP A 35 9.66 -2.16 -3.50
C ASP A 35 9.95 -1.71 -4.94
N ASN A 36 11.20 -1.86 -5.40
CA ASN A 36 11.60 -1.48 -6.76
C ASN A 36 10.99 -2.41 -7.82
N ARG A 37 11.01 -3.72 -7.57
CA ARG A 37 10.45 -4.73 -8.46
C ARG A 37 8.93 -4.57 -8.54
N PHE A 38 8.27 -4.30 -7.40
CA PHE A 38 6.83 -4.07 -7.35
C PHE A 38 6.44 -2.83 -8.17
N HIS A 39 7.09 -1.68 -7.95
CA HIS A 39 6.81 -0.44 -8.69
C HIS A 39 7.02 -0.60 -10.21
N ARG A 40 8.10 -1.27 -10.63
CA ARG A 40 8.38 -1.52 -12.06
C ARG A 40 7.31 -2.40 -12.70
N TYR A 41 6.81 -3.39 -11.97
CA TYR A 41 5.79 -4.30 -12.46
C TYR A 41 4.40 -3.65 -12.47
N GLU A 42 4.05 -2.91 -11.41
CA GLU A 42 2.83 -2.11 -11.31
C GLU A 42 2.71 -1.14 -12.48
N LYS A 43 3.77 -0.40 -12.81
CA LYS A 43 3.76 0.58 -13.91
C LYS A 43 3.39 -0.03 -15.26
N LYS A 44 3.71 -1.31 -15.48
CA LYS A 44 3.45 -2.02 -16.74
C LYS A 44 2.09 -2.74 -16.78
N ASN A 45 1.62 -3.23 -15.63
CA ASN A 45 0.51 -4.17 -15.57
C ASN A 45 -0.70 -3.67 -14.77
N GLY A 46 -0.56 -2.55 -14.07
CA GLY A 46 -1.54 -2.05 -13.11
C GLY A 46 -1.38 -2.69 -11.73
N PHE A 47 -1.89 -1.97 -10.72
CA PHE A 47 -1.73 -2.29 -9.30
C PHE A 47 -2.29 -3.66 -8.91
N GLU A 48 -3.54 -3.98 -9.30
CA GLU A 48 -4.17 -5.24 -8.93
C GLU A 48 -3.40 -6.46 -9.48
N ARG A 49 -2.94 -6.38 -10.74
CA ARG A 49 -2.15 -7.46 -11.36
C ARG A 49 -0.79 -7.63 -10.67
N ALA A 50 -0.14 -6.51 -10.30
CA ALA A 50 1.11 -6.55 -9.55
C ALA A 50 0.95 -7.23 -8.19
N LEU A 51 -0.11 -6.89 -7.45
CA LEU A 51 -0.43 -7.51 -6.16
C LEU A 51 -0.64 -9.02 -6.28
N LYS A 52 -1.48 -9.47 -7.21
CA LYS A 52 -1.73 -10.91 -7.42
C LYS A 52 -0.45 -11.67 -7.76
N HIS A 53 0.40 -11.09 -8.61
CA HIS A 53 1.67 -11.69 -9.00
C HIS A 53 2.62 -11.86 -7.82
N PHE A 54 2.87 -10.79 -7.05
CA PHE A 54 3.80 -10.83 -5.92
C PHE A 54 3.29 -11.67 -4.75
N ILE A 55 1.98 -11.68 -4.49
CA ILE A 55 1.38 -12.60 -3.51
C ILE A 55 1.60 -14.05 -3.94
N ALA A 56 1.39 -14.38 -5.22
CA ALA A 56 1.60 -15.74 -5.72
C ALA A 56 3.07 -16.15 -5.61
N GLU A 57 4.01 -15.27 -5.94
CA GLU A 57 5.45 -15.52 -5.74
C GLU A 57 5.81 -15.75 -4.27
N ALA A 58 5.34 -14.88 -3.37
CA ALA A 58 5.59 -15.00 -1.94
C ALA A 58 4.99 -16.29 -1.33
N ARG A 59 3.85 -16.75 -1.86
CA ARG A 59 3.25 -18.03 -1.43
C ARG A 59 4.03 -19.23 -1.93
N LYS A 60 4.55 -19.19 -3.16
CA LYS A 60 5.42 -20.26 -3.69
C LYS A 60 6.71 -20.38 -2.88
N ALA A 61 7.35 -19.25 -2.57
CA ALA A 61 8.57 -19.22 -1.76
C ALA A 61 8.41 -19.70 -0.31
N LYS A 62 7.17 -19.81 0.20
CA LYS A 62 6.87 -20.39 1.52
C LYS A 62 6.51 -21.88 1.47
N ALA A 63 6.21 -22.41 0.28
CA ALA A 63 5.82 -23.80 0.08
C ALA A 63 7.03 -24.68 -0.29
N GLU A 64 8.12 -24.07 -0.74
CA GLU A 64 9.46 -24.66 -0.89
C GLU A 64 10.25 -24.50 0.41
#